data_AF-A0A259TZR9-F1
#
_entry.id   AF-A0A259TZR9-F1
#
_cell.length_a   1.000
_cell.length_b   1.000
_cell.length_c   1.000
_cell.angle_alpha   90.00
_cell.angle_beta   90.00
_cell.angle_gamma   90.00
#
_symmetry.space_group_name_H-M   'P 1'
#
loop_
_entity.id
_entity.type
_entity.pdbx_description
1 polymer ?
#
loop_
_entity_poly.entity_id
_entity_poly.type
_entity_poly.pdbx_seq_one_letter_code
_entity_poly.pdbx_strand_id
1 'polypeptide(L)'
;MTTTYSAAARSFRAAAFLFLGLPLALIVPLAGCGTDGTPERQRPAVSNAEVEMLRTEAAARFISTDDALADLETAVSTLDSTGQANARPRLDALRSSRARLQSQLDSLDASGFATREAFATRATELRQRLETLDGSIARDRILIEPDAGRLRAATSARLAFLASRADMLRADSTQSAVRAAATLDSARVRLERTVAQLNRPNAPFDSLRDVIAQAFSGLPRLERDSLTTRLMPDSLR
;
A
#
# COMPACT_ATOMS: atom_id res chain seq x y z
N MET A 1 -45.75 13.24 23.03
CA MET A 1 -45.59 12.31 21.88
C MET A 1 -44.28 11.56 22.07
N THR A 2 -44.42 10.27 22.40
CA THR A 2 -43.50 9.11 22.22
C THR A 2 -42.01 9.17 22.65
N THR A 3 -41.74 8.47 23.77
CA THR A 3 -40.56 7.65 24.15
C THR A 3 -40.12 6.65 23.04
N THR A 4 -38.90 6.08 22.93
CA THR A 4 -38.18 5.06 23.76
C THR A 4 -36.86 4.70 23.02
N TYR A 5 -35.67 4.67 23.64
CA TYR A 5 -34.87 3.51 24.12
C TYR A 5 -34.69 2.25 23.21
N SER A 6 -33.42 1.85 23.06
CA SER A 6 -32.87 0.45 23.15
C SER A 6 -32.42 -0.35 21.90
N ALA A 7 -31.17 -0.81 22.04
CA ALA A 7 -30.63 -2.16 21.82
C ALA A 7 -30.46 -2.79 20.40
N ALA A 8 -29.17 -3.00 20.10
CA ALA A 8 -28.52 -4.22 19.64
C ALA A 8 -29.39 -5.43 19.21
N ALA A 9 -29.07 -5.99 18.05
CA ALA A 9 -29.23 -7.42 17.79
C ALA A 9 -28.12 -7.93 16.84
N ARG A 10 -27.25 -8.77 17.40
CA ARG A 10 -26.41 -9.73 16.67
C ARG A 10 -27.33 -10.80 16.08
N SER A 11 -27.07 -11.26 14.86
CA SER A 11 -27.66 -12.48 14.33
C SER A 11 -26.57 -13.48 13.95
N PHE A 12 -26.33 -14.40 14.88
CA PHE A 12 -25.70 -15.70 14.69
C PHE A 12 -26.84 -16.72 14.62
N ARG A 13 -27.01 -17.45 13.51
CA ARG A 13 -27.72 -18.74 13.40
C ARG A 13 -27.14 -19.46 12.16
N ALA A 14 -26.33 -20.50 12.29
CA ALA A 14 -26.60 -21.86 12.78
C ALA A 14 -27.41 -22.72 11.79
N ALA A 15 -26.69 -23.70 11.22
CA ALA A 15 -27.07 -25.07 10.91
C ALA A 15 -28.34 -25.37 10.10
N ALA A 16 -28.14 -26.03 8.96
CA ALA A 16 -29.06 -27.05 8.47
C ALA A 16 -28.24 -28.26 8.00
N PHE A 17 -28.11 -29.22 8.91
CA PHE A 17 -27.82 -30.62 8.61
C PHE A 17 -28.95 -31.18 7.76
N LEU A 18 -28.63 -31.86 6.66
CA LEU A 18 -29.53 -32.83 6.05
C LEU A 18 -28.73 -34.07 5.67
N PHE A 19 -28.74 -35.00 6.62
CA PHE A 19 -28.37 -36.39 6.51
C PHE A 19 -29.66 -37.17 6.20
N LEU A 20 -29.72 -37.92 5.09
CA LEU A 20 -30.56 -39.12 4.90
C LEU A 20 -30.18 -39.72 3.53
N GLY A 21 -29.38 -40.80 3.47
CA GLY A 21 -29.85 -42.19 3.31
C GLY A 21 -29.72 -42.60 1.82
N LEU A 22 -29.07 -43.67 1.36
CA LEU A 22 -28.77 -45.01 1.87
C LEU A 22 -27.58 -45.59 1.02
N PRO A 23 -26.96 -46.74 1.39
CA PRO A 23 -25.67 -47.22 0.91
C PRO A 23 -25.78 -48.13 -0.31
N LEU A 24 -24.68 -48.25 -1.06
CA LEU A 24 -24.41 -49.47 -1.80
C LEU A 24 -22.97 -49.90 -1.52
N ALA A 25 -22.85 -50.99 -0.76
CA ALA A 25 -21.62 -51.73 -0.60
C ALA A 25 -21.25 -52.40 -1.93
N LEU A 26 -20.00 -52.22 -2.36
CA LEU A 26 -19.35 -53.19 -3.23
C LEU A 26 -17.93 -53.45 -2.71
N ILE A 27 -17.64 -54.73 -2.55
CA ILE A 27 -16.50 -55.34 -1.88
C ILE A 27 -15.43 -55.71 -2.93
N VAL A 28 -14.21 -55.17 -2.77
CA VAL A 28 -12.84 -55.81 -2.76
C VAL A 28 -12.40 -56.59 -4.03
N PRO A 29 -11.16 -56.43 -4.56
CA PRO A 29 -9.98 -57.08 -3.97
C PRO A 29 -8.67 -56.30 -3.86
N LEU A 30 -7.90 -56.75 -2.87
CA LEU A 30 -6.49 -56.47 -2.58
C LEU A 30 -5.58 -56.67 -3.80
N ALA A 31 -4.57 -55.79 -3.91
CA ALA A 31 -3.15 -56.07 -4.20
C ALA A 31 -2.56 -54.92 -5.03
N GLY A 32 -1.74 -54.10 -4.39
CA GLY A 32 -0.98 -53.02 -5.03
C GLY A 32 0.15 -52.60 -4.12
N CYS A 33 1.30 -53.23 -4.32
CA CYS A 33 2.55 -52.99 -3.63
C CYS A 33 2.91 -51.50 -3.54
N GLY A 34 3.40 -51.11 -2.37
CA GLY A 34 4.53 -50.20 -2.20
C GLY A 34 4.50 -48.90 -2.98
N THR A 35 4.00 -47.85 -2.34
CA THR A 35 4.76 -46.60 -2.25
C THR A 35 4.53 -46.05 -0.84
N ASP A 36 5.53 -46.19 0.03
CA ASP A 36 5.75 -45.22 1.11
C ASP A 36 6.11 -43.89 0.44
N GLY A 37 5.12 -43.27 -0.19
CA GLY A 37 5.18 -41.87 -0.58
C GLY A 37 4.97 -41.07 0.70
N THR A 38 6.02 -40.96 1.54
CA THR A 38 6.14 -39.75 2.34
C THR A 38 5.87 -38.60 1.37
N PRO A 39 4.88 -37.73 1.60
CA PRO A 39 4.61 -36.61 0.71
C PRO A 39 5.94 -35.89 0.55
N GLU A 40 6.51 -35.99 -0.66
CA GLU A 40 7.80 -35.40 -0.97
C GLU A 40 7.64 -33.93 -0.59
N ARG A 41 8.27 -33.52 0.51
CA ARG A 41 8.16 -32.14 0.98
C ARG A 41 8.73 -31.31 -0.14
N GLN A 42 7.83 -30.76 -0.95
CA GLN A 42 8.17 -29.95 -2.09
C GLN A 42 9.09 -28.87 -1.55
N ARG A 43 10.38 -28.95 -1.91
CA ARG A 43 11.36 -28.03 -1.37
C ARG A 43 10.90 -26.64 -1.79
N PRO A 44 10.78 -25.69 -0.85
CA PRO A 44 10.35 -24.34 -1.20
C PRO A 44 11.30 -23.79 -2.26
N ALA A 45 10.75 -23.09 -3.25
CA ALA A 45 11.52 -22.55 -4.37
C ALA A 45 12.49 -21.42 -3.94
N VAL A 46 12.30 -20.93 -2.71
CA VAL A 46 13.00 -19.82 -2.07
C VAL A 46 13.46 -20.25 -0.70
N SER A 47 14.62 -19.75 -0.28
CA SER A 47 15.19 -20.04 1.04
C SER A 47 14.62 -19.12 2.12
N ASN A 48 14.65 -19.57 3.38
CA ASN A 48 14.33 -18.73 4.53
C ASN A 48 15.24 -17.47 4.60
N ALA A 49 16.48 -17.57 4.12
CA ALA A 49 17.40 -16.43 4.09
C ALA A 49 16.94 -15.32 3.14
N GLU A 50 16.41 -15.66 1.97
CA GLU A 50 15.86 -14.67 1.02
C GLU A 50 14.61 -13.99 1.58
N VAL A 51 13.74 -14.74 2.26
CA VAL A 51 12.57 -14.18 2.95
C VAL A 51 13.00 -13.24 4.07
N GLU A 52 14.01 -13.62 4.85
CA GLU A 52 14.51 -12.81 5.96
C GLU A 52 15.23 -11.55 5.50
N MET A 53 15.92 -11.59 4.35
CA MET A 53 16.45 -10.39 3.71
C MET A 53 15.34 -9.40 3.34
N LEU A 54 14.24 -9.88 2.75
CA LEU A 54 13.10 -9.03 2.41
C LEU A 54 12.45 -8.44 3.67
N ARG A 55 12.32 -9.25 4.74
CA ARG A 55 11.84 -8.78 6.04
C ARG A 55 12.73 -7.70 6.63
N THR A 56 14.03 -7.88 6.58
CA THR A 56 15.02 -6.91 7.06
C THR A 56 14.94 -5.60 6.26
N GLU A 57 14.87 -5.68 4.92
CA GLU A 57 14.72 -4.52 4.05
C GLU A 57 13.44 -3.73 4.38
N ALA A 58 12.30 -4.42 4.51
CA ALA A 58 11.04 -3.79 4.84
C ALA A 58 11.02 -3.20 6.26
N ALA A 59 11.60 -3.90 7.24
CA ALA A 59 11.72 -3.43 8.62
C ALA A 59 12.57 -2.16 8.71
N ALA A 60 13.71 -2.11 7.99
CA ALA A 60 14.53 -0.91 7.91
C ALA A 60 13.74 0.28 7.32
N ARG A 61 12.90 0.02 6.32
CA ARG A 61 12.05 1.06 5.73
C ARG A 61 10.93 1.51 6.68
N PHE A 62 10.34 0.59 7.46
CA PHE A 62 9.34 0.93 8.45
C PHE A 62 9.83 1.93 9.48
N ILE A 63 11.11 1.90 9.88
CA ILE A 63 11.68 2.91 10.78
C ILE A 63 11.45 4.32 10.21
N SER A 64 11.84 4.55 8.96
CA SER A 64 11.65 5.85 8.31
C SER A 64 10.17 6.23 8.11
N THR A 65 9.32 5.24 7.81
CA THR A 65 7.87 5.45 7.67
C THR A 65 7.22 5.80 9.01
N ASP A 66 7.63 5.15 10.10
CA ASP A 66 7.13 5.37 11.45
C ASP A 66 7.58 6.74 11.98
N ASP A 67 8.82 7.14 11.73
CA ASP A 67 9.31 8.50 12.03
C ASP A 67 8.50 9.56 11.29
N ALA A 68 8.24 9.37 9.99
CA ALA A 68 7.43 10.29 9.20
C ALA A 68 5.96 10.36 9.67
N LEU A 69 5.41 9.24 10.16
CA LEU A 69 4.07 9.20 10.75
C LEU A 69 4.05 9.91 12.11
N ALA A 70 5.06 9.73 12.95
CA ALA A 70 5.19 10.42 14.25
C ALA A 70 5.34 11.93 14.08
N ASP A 71 6.13 12.37 13.10
CA ASP A 71 6.25 13.76 12.66
C ASP A 71 4.87 14.34 12.29
N LEU A 72 4.11 13.60 11.48
CA LEU A 72 2.78 14.01 11.04
C LEU A 72 1.81 14.12 12.21
N GLU A 73 1.84 13.16 13.14
CA GLU A 73 1.02 13.18 14.35
C GLU A 73 1.35 14.37 15.24
N THR A 74 2.64 14.69 15.40
CA THR A 74 3.12 15.86 16.12
C THR A 74 2.61 17.13 15.46
N ALA A 75 2.72 17.26 14.14
CA ALA A 75 2.21 18.40 13.40
C ALA A 75 0.68 18.55 13.55
N VAL A 76 -0.07 17.46 13.47
CA VAL A 76 -1.53 17.47 13.70
C VAL A 76 -1.87 17.94 15.12
N SER A 77 -1.09 17.56 16.12
CA SER A 77 -1.32 17.99 17.51
C SER A 77 -1.20 19.50 17.74
N THR A 78 -0.51 20.21 16.83
CA THR A 78 -0.37 21.67 16.88
C THR A 78 -1.55 22.41 16.22
N LEU A 79 -2.44 21.71 15.52
CA LEU A 79 -3.64 22.29 14.92
C LEU A 79 -4.71 22.60 15.99
N ASP A 80 -5.68 23.43 15.62
CA ASP A 80 -6.88 23.66 16.43
C ASP A 80 -7.78 22.41 16.49
N SER A 81 -8.80 22.42 17.34
CA SER A 81 -9.70 21.26 17.53
C SER A 81 -10.39 20.83 16.24
N THR A 82 -10.76 21.79 15.38
CA THR A 82 -11.35 21.53 14.06
C THR A 82 -10.35 20.88 13.12
N GLY A 83 -9.13 21.41 13.03
CA GLY A 83 -8.04 20.85 12.22
C GLY A 83 -7.66 19.45 12.66
N GLN A 84 -7.57 19.20 13.98
CA GLN A 84 -7.35 17.87 14.54
C GLN A 84 -8.46 16.90 14.16
N ALA A 85 -9.73 17.30 14.30
CA ALA A 85 -10.88 16.48 13.92
C ALA A 85 -10.87 16.12 12.43
N ASN A 86 -10.49 17.08 11.57
CA ASN A 86 -10.39 16.88 10.12
C ASN A 86 -9.16 16.03 9.71
N ALA A 87 -8.10 15.99 10.51
CA ALA A 87 -6.91 15.20 10.25
C ALA A 87 -7.03 13.74 10.77
N ARG A 88 -7.83 13.52 11.83
CA ARG A 88 -7.95 12.23 12.52
C ARG A 88 -8.26 11.04 11.60
N PRO A 89 -9.25 11.10 10.69
CA PRO A 89 -9.56 9.95 9.82
C PRO A 89 -8.42 9.56 8.89
N ARG A 90 -7.60 10.53 8.46
CA ARG A 90 -6.43 10.30 7.61
C ARG A 90 -5.32 9.59 8.39
N LEU A 91 -5.01 10.07 9.60
CA LEU A 91 -4.06 9.39 10.50
C LEU A 91 -4.47 7.95 10.80
N ASP A 92 -5.75 7.71 11.09
CA ASP A 92 -6.25 6.36 11.38
C ASP A 92 -6.15 5.43 10.15
N ALA A 93 -6.38 5.96 8.94
CA ALA A 93 -6.16 5.21 7.70
C ALA A 93 -4.68 4.88 7.47
N LEU A 94 -3.76 5.83 7.72
CA LEU A 94 -2.31 5.61 7.60
C LEU A 94 -1.81 4.56 8.60
N ARG A 95 -2.21 4.67 9.88
CA ARG A 95 -1.90 3.66 10.92
C ARG A 95 -2.42 2.28 10.54
N SER A 96 -3.67 2.21 10.06
CA SER A 96 -4.27 0.95 9.60
C SER A 96 -3.50 0.36 8.41
N SER A 97 -3.05 1.19 7.48
CA SER A 97 -2.24 0.74 6.33
C SER A 97 -0.88 0.20 6.78
N ARG A 98 -0.19 0.92 7.68
CA ARG A 98 1.07 0.48 8.29
C ARG A 98 0.91 -0.85 9.01
N ALA A 99 -0.12 -0.98 9.86
CA ALA A 99 -0.40 -2.22 10.59
C ALA A 99 -0.67 -3.41 9.64
N ARG A 100 -1.44 -3.20 8.56
CA ARG A 100 -1.68 -4.22 7.53
C ARG A 100 -0.39 -4.65 6.82
N LEU A 101 0.53 -3.71 6.55
CA LEU A 101 1.82 -4.04 5.95
C LEU A 101 2.70 -4.83 6.90
N GLN A 102 2.71 -4.50 8.19
CA GLN A 102 3.40 -5.29 9.21
C GLN A 102 2.86 -6.72 9.26
N SER A 103 1.53 -6.90 9.34
CA SER A 103 0.94 -8.25 9.33
C SER A 103 1.27 -9.03 8.06
N GLN A 104 1.34 -8.35 6.91
CA GLN A 104 1.79 -8.98 5.66
C GLN A 104 3.24 -9.43 5.73
N LEU A 105 4.12 -8.62 6.34
CA LEU A 105 5.52 -8.95 6.55
C LEU A 105 5.70 -10.15 7.49
N ASP A 106 4.98 -10.13 8.62
CA ASP A 106 5.01 -11.18 9.63
C ASP A 106 4.50 -12.52 9.06
N SER A 107 3.56 -12.46 8.11
CA SER A 107 2.99 -13.63 7.44
C SER A 107 3.85 -14.21 6.31
N LEU A 108 4.94 -13.55 5.90
CA LEU A 108 5.81 -14.07 4.84
C LEU A 108 6.52 -15.34 5.31
N ASP A 109 6.33 -16.45 4.63
CA ASP A 109 7.04 -17.72 4.92
C ASP A 109 7.55 -18.32 3.60
N ALA A 110 8.77 -18.85 3.62
CA ALA A 110 9.38 -19.48 2.45
C ALA A 110 8.55 -20.67 1.94
N SER A 111 7.89 -21.42 2.83
CA SER A 111 7.01 -22.52 2.42
C SER A 111 5.75 -22.06 1.69
N GLY A 112 5.41 -20.77 1.75
CA GLY A 112 4.30 -20.18 1.03
C GLY A 112 4.57 -19.96 -0.47
N PHE A 113 5.81 -20.17 -0.94
CA PHE A 113 6.21 -19.85 -2.31
C PHE A 113 6.56 -21.12 -3.11
N ALA A 114 5.63 -21.53 -3.97
CA ALA A 114 5.81 -22.65 -4.90
C ALA A 114 6.82 -22.35 -6.03
N THR A 115 7.03 -21.07 -6.36
CA THR A 115 7.99 -20.62 -7.37
C THR A 115 8.74 -19.37 -6.91
N ARG A 116 9.95 -19.16 -7.45
CA ARG A 116 10.71 -17.92 -7.22
C ARG A 116 10.00 -16.69 -7.76
N GLU A 117 9.29 -16.83 -8.87
CA GLU A 117 8.52 -15.73 -9.48
C GLU A 117 7.36 -15.26 -8.59
N ALA A 118 6.69 -16.18 -7.88
CA ALA A 118 5.65 -15.83 -6.91
C ALA A 118 6.23 -15.01 -5.75
N PHE A 119 7.41 -15.38 -5.25
CA PHE A 119 8.11 -14.60 -4.23
C PHE A 119 8.55 -13.23 -4.73
N ALA A 120 9.13 -13.17 -5.92
CA ALA A 120 9.53 -11.92 -6.56
C ALA A 120 8.33 -10.96 -6.73
N THR A 121 7.19 -11.47 -7.20
CA THR A 121 5.95 -10.70 -7.31
C THR A 121 5.53 -10.15 -5.95
N ARG A 122 5.52 -11.01 -4.92
CA ARG A 122 5.14 -10.61 -3.56
C ARG A 122 6.08 -9.56 -2.97
N ALA A 123 7.38 -9.70 -3.18
CA ALA A 123 8.39 -8.74 -2.75
C ALA A 123 8.17 -7.37 -3.42
N THR A 124 7.90 -7.36 -4.72
CA THR A 124 7.59 -6.15 -5.48
C THR A 124 6.30 -5.49 -4.99
N GLU A 125 5.23 -6.24 -4.78
CA GLU A 125 3.98 -5.71 -4.22
C GLU A 125 4.18 -5.07 -2.84
N LEU A 126 4.98 -5.70 -1.97
CA LEU A 126 5.26 -5.17 -0.65
C LEU A 126 5.99 -3.83 -0.73
N ARG A 127 7.04 -3.74 -1.56
CA ARG A 127 7.79 -2.50 -1.80
C ARG A 127 6.90 -1.39 -2.37
N GLN A 128 6.01 -1.73 -3.32
CA GLN A 128 5.03 -0.80 -3.87
C GLN A 128 4.09 -0.25 -2.80
N ARG A 129 3.58 -1.12 -1.92
CA ARG A 129 2.67 -0.70 -0.85
C ARG A 129 3.38 0.18 0.19
N LEU A 130 4.64 -0.10 0.49
CA LEU A 130 5.49 0.77 1.32
C LEU A 130 5.66 2.15 0.67
N GLU A 131 6.04 2.20 -0.61
CA GLU A 131 6.19 3.47 -1.34
C GLU A 131 4.85 4.26 -1.39
N THR A 132 3.73 3.57 -1.59
CA THR A 132 2.39 4.19 -1.56
C THR A 132 2.06 4.78 -0.18
N LEU A 133 2.45 4.09 0.89
CA LEU A 133 2.27 4.59 2.26
C LEU A 133 3.13 5.82 2.51
N ASP A 134 4.41 5.78 2.14
CA ASP A 134 5.34 6.92 2.24
C ASP A 134 4.80 8.13 1.47
N GLY A 135 4.31 7.91 0.24
CA GLY A 135 3.69 8.95 -0.59
C GLY A 135 2.41 9.52 0.02
N SER A 136 1.62 8.69 0.70
CA SER A 136 0.39 9.13 1.39
C SER A 136 0.70 9.95 2.63
N ILE A 137 1.70 9.56 3.43
CA ILE A 137 2.18 10.35 4.58
C ILE A 137 2.68 11.72 4.10
N ALA A 138 3.53 11.73 3.05
CA ALA A 138 4.05 12.98 2.49
C ALA A 138 2.94 13.91 1.99
N ARG A 139 1.92 13.36 1.32
CA ARG A 139 0.75 14.14 0.90
C ARG A 139 0.00 14.71 2.10
N ASP A 140 -0.31 13.87 3.09
CA ASP A 140 -1.12 14.29 4.23
C ASP A 140 -0.38 15.35 5.06
N ARG A 141 0.96 15.31 5.11
CA ARG A 141 1.81 16.37 5.68
C ARG A 141 1.62 17.71 4.95
N ILE A 142 1.59 17.72 3.62
CA ILE A 142 1.32 18.95 2.85
C ILE A 142 -0.08 19.50 3.16
N LEU A 143 -1.08 18.61 3.29
CA LEU A 143 -2.47 19.02 3.49
C LEU A 143 -2.78 19.58 4.88
N ILE A 144 -1.90 19.37 5.86
CA ILE A 144 -2.07 19.94 7.20
C ILE A 144 -1.26 21.23 7.41
N GLU A 145 -0.51 21.69 6.40
CA GLU A 145 0.28 22.92 6.52
C GLU A 145 -0.63 24.10 6.92
N PRO A 146 -0.22 24.95 7.89
CA PRO A 146 -1.11 25.91 8.54
C PRO A 146 -1.35 27.18 7.73
N ASP A 147 -0.46 27.49 6.79
CA ASP A 147 -0.51 28.72 6.00
C ASP A 147 -0.14 28.50 4.53
N ALA A 148 -0.55 29.46 3.69
CA ALA A 148 -0.37 29.40 2.24
C ALA A 148 1.11 29.43 1.82
N GLY A 149 1.99 30.06 2.60
CA GLY A 149 3.43 30.10 2.32
C GLY A 149 4.08 28.73 2.48
N ARG A 150 3.84 28.08 3.63
CA ARG A 150 4.33 26.73 3.91
C ARG A 150 3.71 25.69 2.97
N LEU A 151 2.41 25.79 2.70
CA LEU A 151 1.73 24.93 1.74
C LEU A 151 2.37 25.01 0.35
N ARG A 152 2.69 26.23 -0.14
CA ARG A 152 3.40 26.41 -1.42
C ARG A 152 4.81 25.82 -1.37
N ALA A 153 5.57 26.09 -0.31
CA ALA A 153 6.94 25.57 -0.17
C ALA A 153 6.95 24.03 -0.16
N ALA A 154 6.07 23.41 0.62
CA ALA A 154 5.94 21.96 0.71
C ALA A 154 5.47 21.34 -0.62
N THR A 155 4.53 21.99 -1.32
CA THR A 155 4.08 21.55 -2.65
C THR A 155 5.20 21.65 -3.69
N SER A 156 5.98 22.73 -3.70
CA SER A 156 7.14 22.90 -4.58
C SER A 156 8.24 21.86 -4.30
N ALA A 157 8.53 21.58 -3.03
CA ALA A 157 9.47 20.52 -2.66
C ALA A 157 9.00 19.16 -3.15
N ARG A 158 7.70 18.86 -3.04
CA ARG A 158 7.12 17.62 -3.56
C ARG A 158 7.18 17.55 -5.08
N LEU A 159 6.96 18.65 -5.79
CA LEU A 159 7.13 18.72 -7.25
C LEU A 159 8.57 18.39 -7.67
N ALA A 160 9.57 18.96 -6.99
CA ALA A 160 10.98 18.66 -7.26
C ALA A 160 11.31 17.19 -7.02
N PHE A 161 10.79 16.60 -5.94
CA PHE A 161 10.94 15.16 -5.67
C PHE A 161 10.34 14.30 -6.78
N LEU A 162 9.11 14.61 -7.23
CA LEU A 162 8.44 13.88 -8.30
C LEU A 162 9.21 13.97 -9.63
N ALA A 163 9.79 15.15 -9.94
CA ALA A 163 10.62 15.34 -11.12
C ALA A 163 11.88 14.46 -11.07
N SER A 164 12.63 14.51 -9.96
CA SER A 164 13.81 13.66 -9.75
C SER A 164 13.46 12.17 -9.84
N ARG A 165 12.30 11.76 -9.32
CA ARG A 165 11.81 10.37 -9.43
C ARG A 165 11.51 9.98 -10.87
N ALA A 166 10.87 10.85 -11.64
CA ALA A 166 10.63 10.63 -13.07
C ALA A 166 11.96 10.50 -13.84
N ASP A 167 12.96 11.32 -13.53
CA ASP A 167 14.29 11.24 -14.16
C ASP A 167 14.97 9.90 -13.85
N MET A 168 14.95 9.45 -12.59
CA MET A 168 15.47 8.13 -12.20
C MET A 168 14.74 6.99 -12.94
N LEU A 169 13.42 7.11 -13.13
CA LEU A 169 12.64 6.12 -13.86
C LEU A 169 12.91 6.15 -15.36
N ARG A 170 13.26 7.29 -15.96
CA ARG A 170 13.67 7.34 -17.38
C ARG A 170 15.07 6.78 -17.59
N ALA A 171 15.94 6.89 -16.59
CA ALA A 171 17.26 6.24 -16.61
C ALA A 171 17.14 4.71 -16.54
N ASP A 172 16.05 4.19 -15.95
CA ASP A 172 15.64 2.79 -16.08
C ASP A 172 14.96 2.61 -17.45
N SER A 173 15.67 2.03 -18.41
CA SER A 173 15.21 1.91 -19.81
C SER A 173 14.10 0.88 -20.03
N THR A 174 13.57 0.28 -18.96
CA THR A 174 12.44 -0.66 -19.07
C THR A 174 11.17 0.06 -19.53
N GLN A 175 10.38 -0.60 -20.37
CA GLN A 175 9.13 -0.03 -20.90
C GLN A 175 8.15 0.37 -19.78
N SER A 176 8.15 -0.35 -18.67
CA SER A 176 7.36 -0.04 -17.48
C SER A 176 7.83 1.24 -16.79
N ALA A 177 9.14 1.43 -16.63
CA ALA A 177 9.69 2.62 -15.99
C ALA A 177 9.49 3.87 -16.87
N VAL A 178 9.54 3.73 -18.20
CA VAL A 178 9.16 4.81 -19.12
C VAL A 178 7.69 5.20 -18.98
N ARG A 179 6.77 4.22 -18.91
CA ARG A 179 5.34 4.50 -18.66
C ARG A 179 5.12 5.16 -17.30
N ALA A 180 5.81 4.68 -16.27
CA ALA A 180 5.79 5.26 -14.93
C ALA A 180 6.22 6.73 -14.93
N ALA A 181 7.34 7.03 -15.59
CA ALA A 181 7.87 8.38 -15.70
C ALA A 181 6.89 9.32 -16.42
N ALA A 182 6.32 8.90 -17.55
CA ALA A 182 5.31 9.68 -18.28
C ALA A 182 4.06 9.97 -17.42
N THR A 183 3.73 9.01 -16.58
CA THR A 183 2.59 9.10 -15.67
C THR A 183 2.86 10.08 -14.52
N LEU A 184 4.07 10.02 -13.93
CA LEU A 184 4.53 11.01 -12.94
C LEU A 184 4.64 12.41 -13.53
N ASP A 185 5.13 12.56 -14.77
CA ASP A 185 5.14 13.85 -15.47
C ASP A 185 3.74 14.43 -15.63
N SER A 186 2.78 13.59 -16.01
CA SER A 186 1.38 14.01 -16.15
C SER A 186 0.78 14.47 -14.82
N ALA A 187 1.19 13.87 -13.71
CA ALA A 187 0.80 14.32 -12.38
C ALA A 187 1.53 15.61 -11.97
N ARG A 188 2.84 15.71 -12.25
CA ARG A 188 3.65 16.91 -12.03
C ARG A 188 3.07 18.11 -12.76
N VAL A 189 2.79 17.99 -14.06
CA VAL A 189 2.20 19.07 -14.88
C VAL A 189 0.82 19.50 -14.35
N ARG A 190 0.00 18.55 -13.89
CA ARG A 190 -1.29 18.87 -13.24
C ARG A 190 -1.08 19.66 -11.96
N LEU A 191 -0.16 19.22 -11.11
CA LEU A 191 0.17 19.88 -9.84
C LEU A 191 0.83 21.25 -10.06
N GLU A 192 1.70 21.41 -11.06
CA GLU A 192 2.29 22.70 -11.46
C GLU A 192 1.23 23.68 -11.95
N ARG A 193 0.28 23.21 -12.77
CA ARG A 193 -0.84 24.05 -13.22
C ARG A 193 -1.70 24.47 -12.05
N THR A 194 -1.98 23.56 -11.12
CA THR A 194 -2.65 23.86 -9.86
C THR A 194 -1.87 24.93 -9.11
N VAL A 195 -0.58 24.73 -8.81
CA VAL A 195 0.26 25.69 -8.08
C VAL A 195 0.34 27.05 -8.77
N ALA A 196 0.42 27.10 -10.09
CA ALA A 196 0.40 28.34 -10.85
C ALA A 196 -0.93 29.11 -10.68
N GLN A 197 -2.06 28.41 -10.52
CA GLN A 197 -3.34 29.02 -10.18
C GLN A 197 -3.36 29.55 -8.73
N LEU A 198 -2.61 28.92 -7.80
CA LEU A 198 -2.47 29.33 -6.38
C LEU A 198 -1.62 30.59 -6.18
N ASN A 199 -0.83 31.00 -7.18
CA ASN A 199 -0.05 32.24 -7.15
C ASN A 199 -0.88 33.49 -7.47
N ARG A 200 -2.21 33.35 -7.61
CA ARG A 200 -3.12 34.51 -7.67
C ARG A 200 -3.29 35.09 -6.26
N PRO A 201 -3.14 36.42 -6.08
CA PRO A 201 -3.03 37.04 -4.76
C PRO A 201 -4.28 36.93 -3.84
N ASN A 202 -5.42 36.42 -4.33
CA ASN A 202 -6.71 36.47 -3.61
C ASN A 202 -7.46 35.12 -3.50
N ALA A 203 -6.82 33.97 -3.72
CA ALA A 203 -7.50 32.68 -3.57
C ALA A 203 -7.63 32.29 -2.07
N PRO A 204 -8.83 31.95 -1.57
CA PRO A 204 -9.03 31.60 -0.17
C PRO A 204 -8.27 30.33 0.19
N PHE A 205 -7.64 30.30 1.37
CA PHE A 205 -6.72 29.25 1.78
C PHE A 205 -7.31 27.84 1.74
N ASP A 206 -8.57 27.66 2.16
CA ASP A 206 -9.24 26.36 2.12
C ASP A 206 -9.43 25.86 0.67
N SER A 207 -9.74 26.76 -0.27
CA SER A 207 -9.78 26.42 -1.69
C SER A 207 -8.41 26.00 -2.23
N LEU A 208 -7.33 26.58 -1.72
CA LEU A 208 -5.96 26.18 -2.11
C LEU A 208 -5.67 24.74 -1.66
N ARG A 209 -6.04 24.42 -0.41
CA ARG A 209 -5.83 23.10 0.18
C ARG A 209 -6.65 22.03 -0.54
N ASP A 210 -7.89 22.32 -0.90
CA ASP A 210 -8.77 21.39 -1.63
C ASP A 210 -8.27 21.12 -3.05
N VAL A 211 -7.83 22.15 -3.79
CA VAL A 211 -7.29 21.98 -5.14
C VAL A 211 -5.99 21.18 -5.11
N ILE A 212 -5.13 21.41 -4.10
CA ILE A 212 -3.92 20.61 -3.88
C ILE A 212 -4.28 19.15 -3.54
N ALA A 213 -5.23 18.92 -2.64
CA ALA A 213 -5.70 17.57 -2.30
C ALA A 213 -6.24 16.83 -3.53
N GLN A 214 -7.01 17.53 -4.38
CA GLN A 214 -7.53 16.99 -5.63
C GLN A 214 -6.41 16.62 -6.60
N ALA A 215 -5.40 17.48 -6.77
CA ALA A 215 -4.23 17.20 -7.60
C ALA A 215 -3.45 15.98 -7.09
N PHE A 216 -3.37 15.80 -5.77
CA PHE A 216 -2.69 14.65 -5.17
C PHE A 216 -3.51 13.34 -5.19
N SER A 217 -4.84 13.39 -5.22
CA SER A 217 -5.69 12.19 -5.24
C SER A 217 -5.48 11.32 -6.49
N GLY A 218 -4.91 11.89 -7.56
CA GLY A 218 -4.55 11.18 -8.79
C GLY A 218 -3.19 10.46 -8.78
N LEU A 219 -2.31 10.73 -7.81
CA LEU A 219 -0.96 10.15 -7.72
C LEU A 219 -0.87 8.68 -7.26
N PRO A 220 -1.66 8.17 -6.30
CA PRO A 220 -1.47 6.82 -5.75
C PRO A 220 -1.81 5.66 -6.71
N ARG A 221 -2.45 5.93 -7.85
CA ARG A 221 -2.61 4.93 -8.93
C ARG A 221 -1.35 4.80 -9.79
N LEU A 222 -0.53 5.84 -9.86
CA LEU A 222 0.61 5.97 -10.77
C LEU A 222 1.88 5.34 -10.18
N GLU A 223 1.98 5.30 -8.85
CA GLU A 223 3.04 4.61 -8.10
C GLU A 223 2.84 3.08 -8.05
N ARG A 224 1.62 2.57 -8.32
CA ARG A 224 1.34 1.12 -8.38
C ARG A 224 1.69 0.47 -9.72
N ASP A 225 1.38 1.16 -10.83
CA ASP A 225 1.45 0.56 -12.17
C ASP A 225 2.86 0.52 -12.78
N SER A 226 3.83 1.19 -12.13
CA SER A 226 5.21 1.35 -12.60
C SER A 226 6.14 0.17 -12.32
N LEU A 227 5.76 -0.71 -11.39
CA LEU A 227 6.66 -1.68 -10.77
C LEU A 227 6.33 -3.14 -11.12
N THR A 228 5.28 -3.42 -11.90
CA THR A 228 4.92 -4.78 -12.35
C THR A 228 5.93 -5.43 -13.31
N THR A 229 7.06 -4.78 -13.63
CA THR A 229 8.04 -5.32 -14.60
C THR A 229 9.49 -5.28 -14.10
N ARG A 230 9.70 -5.15 -12.79
CA ARG A 230 10.96 -5.56 -12.17
C ARG A 230 10.75 -6.91 -11.50
N LEU A 231 11.18 -7.97 -12.19
CA LEU A 231 11.85 -9.19 -11.67
C LEU A 231 11.68 -10.37 -12.64
N MET A 232 12.18 -10.21 -13.87
CA MET A 232 12.74 -11.33 -14.63
C MET A 232 14.08 -10.85 -15.17
N PRO A 233 15.22 -11.18 -14.55
CA PRO A 233 16.48 -11.12 -15.26
C PRO A 233 16.42 -12.19 -16.37
N ASP A 234 16.65 -11.78 -17.62
CA ASP A 234 16.80 -12.65 -18.80
C ASP A 234 18.00 -13.64 -18.68
N SER A 235 18.63 -13.75 -17.51
CA SER A 235 19.79 -14.61 -17.26
C SER A 235 19.46 -16.01 -16.72
N LEU A 236 18.21 -16.48 -16.84
CA LEU A 236 17.81 -17.85 -16.51
C LEU A 236 17.02 -18.53 -17.66
N ARG A 237 17.49 -18.39 -18.89
CA ARG A 237 17.18 -19.32 -19.99
C ARG A 237 18.42 -20.12 -20.38
#